data_AF-A0A645E1G1-F1
#
_entry.id   AF-A0A645E1G1-F1
#
_cell.length_a   1.000
_cell.length_b   1.000
_cell.length_c   1.000
_cell.angle_alpha   90.00
_cell.angle_beta   90.00
_cell.angle_gamma   90.00
#
_symmetry.space_group_name_H-M   'P 1'
#
loop_
_entity.id
_entity.type
_entity.pdbx_description
1 polymer ?
#
loop_
_entity_poly.entity_id
_entity_poly.type
_entity_poly.pdbx_seq_one_letter_code
_entity_poly.pdbx_strand_id
1 'polypeptide(L)'
;MSTEINSSLWQKLWEFDPNILVVMDPSMLIRVVNPAFCKTFHFDKGEILGKHASFFMDDVSDFQRVLKDQVTLHKEKYFTRYDVTMRMIMFPLVEENLAACIMVDITPDVVQHEEMRRLKQDLIINVNNVIDKQMQIAQEIASLLGETTADAKVSLVKIRNALNEEIK
;
A
#
# COMPACT_ATOMS: atom_id res chain seq x y z
N MET A 1 -2.35 -19.21 -38.04
CA MET A 1 -1.07 -18.50 -38.02
C MET A 1 -0.91 -17.91 -36.64
N SER A 2 -0.13 -18.57 -35.79
CA SER A 2 0.29 -18.07 -34.49
C SER A 2 1.17 -16.85 -34.71
N THR A 3 0.71 -15.68 -34.29
CA THR A 3 1.48 -14.44 -34.35
C THR A 3 2.70 -14.61 -33.43
N GLU A 4 3.87 -14.87 -34.00
CA GLU A 4 5.13 -14.85 -33.25
C GLU A 4 5.27 -13.46 -32.63
N ILE A 5 5.17 -13.41 -31.30
CA ILE A 5 5.49 -12.21 -30.54
C ILE A 5 7.00 -12.00 -30.73
N ASN A 6 7.38 -11.08 -31.62
CA ASN A 6 8.77 -10.72 -31.85
C ASN A 6 9.39 -10.29 -30.51
N SER A 7 10.60 -10.78 -30.21
CA SER A 7 11.40 -10.43 -29.02
C SER A 7 11.49 -8.92 -28.75
N SER A 8 11.38 -8.08 -29.79
CA SER A 8 11.30 -6.62 -29.67
C SER A 8 10.08 -6.12 -28.86
N LEU A 9 8.94 -6.82 -28.91
CA LEU A 9 7.74 -6.42 -28.16
C LEU A 9 7.92 -6.63 -26.65
N TRP A 10 8.49 -7.77 -26.24
CA TRP A 10 8.79 -8.04 -24.83
C TRP A 10 9.79 -7.03 -24.25
N GLN A 11 10.82 -6.68 -25.02
CA GLN A 11 11.78 -5.65 -24.63
C GLN A 11 11.09 -4.29 -24.42
N LYS A 12 10.19 -3.90 -25.33
CA LYS A 12 9.41 -2.66 -25.19
C LYS A 12 8.48 -2.70 -23.99
N LEU A 13 7.80 -3.82 -23.75
CA LEU A 13 6.94 -3.98 -22.58
C LEU A 13 7.73 -3.73 -21.30
N TRP A 14 8.93 -4.29 -21.19
CA TRP A 14 9.81 -4.05 -20.06
C TRP A 14 10.31 -2.59 -19.97
N GLU A 15 10.68 -1.99 -21.11
CA GLU A 15 11.21 -0.63 -21.18
C GLU A 15 10.17 0.44 -20.82
N PHE A 16 8.90 0.22 -21.19
CA PHE A 16 7.79 1.14 -20.95
C PHE A 16 6.90 0.74 -19.77
N ASP A 17 7.20 -0.35 -19.06
CA ASP A 17 6.45 -0.72 -17.85
C ASP A 17 6.60 0.40 -16.81
N PRO A 18 5.49 0.98 -16.31
CA PRO A 18 5.54 2.03 -15.31
C PRO A 18 5.95 1.49 -13.92
N ASN A 19 5.86 0.18 -13.69
CA ASN A 19 6.25 -0.44 -12.45
C ASN A 19 7.76 -0.64 -12.40
N ILE A 20 8.29 -0.77 -11.20
CA ILE A 20 9.71 -0.98 -10.96
C ILE A 20 9.98 -2.47 -11.11
N LEU A 21 10.81 -2.82 -12.10
CA LEU A 21 11.16 -4.21 -12.38
C LEU A 21 12.64 -4.45 -12.09
N VAL A 22 12.93 -5.49 -11.32
CA VAL A 22 14.30 -5.92 -11.02
C VAL A 22 14.42 -7.44 -11.02
N VAL A 23 15.53 -7.96 -11.52
CA VAL A 23 15.87 -9.40 -11.48
C VAL A 23 17.23 -9.57 -10.84
N MET A 24 17.35 -10.56 -9.96
CA MET A 24 18.57 -10.84 -9.20
C MET A 24 18.94 -12.32 -9.27
N ASP A 25 20.24 -12.60 -9.20
CA ASP A 25 20.77 -13.96 -9.15
C ASP A 25 20.91 -14.49 -7.71
N PRO A 26 21.31 -15.76 -7.49
CA PRO A 26 21.47 -16.33 -6.15
C PRO A 26 22.51 -15.64 -5.25
N SER A 27 23.44 -14.88 -5.85
CA SER A 27 24.39 -14.06 -5.10
C SER A 27 23.84 -12.66 -4.78
N MET A 28 22.53 -12.45 -5.00
CA MET A 28 21.83 -11.17 -4.87
C MET A 28 22.43 -10.08 -5.75
N LEU A 29 23.07 -10.44 -6.87
CA LEU A 29 23.55 -9.47 -7.84
C LEU A 29 22.43 -9.10 -8.80
N ILE A 30 22.30 -7.80 -9.06
CA ILE A 30 21.29 -7.25 -9.95
C ILE A 30 21.64 -7.59 -11.40
N ARG A 31 20.76 -8.32 -12.08
CA ARG A 31 20.97 -8.80 -13.46
C ARG A 31 20.19 -7.99 -14.48
N VAL A 32 18.99 -7.55 -14.11
CA VAL A 32 18.11 -6.77 -14.99
C VAL A 32 17.40 -5.71 -14.17
N VAL A 33 17.28 -4.52 -14.73
CA VAL A 33 16.45 -3.42 -14.23
C VAL A 33 15.74 -2.75 -15.40
N ASN A 34 14.55 -2.20 -15.17
CA ASN A 34 13.87 -1.35 -16.15
C ASN A 34 14.14 0.15 -15.90
N PRO A 35 13.77 1.06 -16.83
CA PRO A 35 13.92 2.49 -16.65
C PRO A 35 13.20 3.05 -15.42
N ALA A 36 12.03 2.51 -15.04
CA ALA A 36 11.31 2.93 -13.86
C ALA A 36 12.13 2.69 -12.58
N PHE A 37 12.81 1.54 -12.45
CA PHE A 37 13.75 1.28 -11.37
C PHE A 37 14.85 2.33 -11.28
N CYS A 38 15.51 2.61 -12.41
CA CYS A 38 16.60 3.60 -12.47
C CYS A 38 16.11 4.99 -12.03
N LYS A 39 14.93 5.39 -12.51
CA LYS A 39 14.34 6.69 -12.19
C LYS A 39 13.96 6.80 -10.71
N THR A 40 13.30 5.79 -10.14
CA THR A 40 12.84 5.83 -8.75
C THR A 40 14.01 5.84 -7.76
N PHE A 41 15.02 4.99 -8.01
CA PHE A 41 16.15 4.85 -7.09
C PHE A 41 17.36 5.72 -7.45
N HIS A 42 17.24 6.56 -8.47
CA HIS A 42 18.29 7.50 -8.92
C HIS A 42 19.61 6.81 -9.26
N PHE A 43 19.54 5.68 -9.98
CA PHE A 43 20.70 4.95 -10.46
C PHE A 43 20.79 4.97 -11.98
N ASP A 44 22.00 5.11 -12.50
CA ASP A 44 22.24 4.75 -13.89
C ASP A 44 22.28 3.24 -14.06
N LYS A 45 21.70 2.76 -15.18
CA LYS A 45 21.64 1.32 -15.46
C LYS A 45 23.03 0.67 -15.44
N GLY A 46 24.04 1.33 -15.99
CA GLY A 46 25.41 0.81 -16.02
C GLY A 46 26.08 0.73 -14.64
N GLU A 47 25.65 1.55 -13.67
CA GLU A 47 26.24 1.59 -12.34
C GLU A 47 25.70 0.50 -11.43
N ILE A 48 24.43 0.13 -11.62
CA ILE A 48 23.71 -0.79 -10.73
C ILE A 48 23.76 -2.25 -11.18
N LEU A 49 23.88 -2.51 -12.49
CA LEU A 49 24.00 -3.88 -12.99
C LEU A 49 25.27 -4.56 -12.45
N GLY A 50 25.12 -5.79 -11.98
CA GLY A 50 26.19 -6.57 -11.35
C GLY A 50 26.52 -6.12 -9.92
N LYS A 51 25.87 -5.09 -9.38
CA LYS A 51 25.99 -4.73 -7.96
C LYS A 51 25.10 -5.62 -7.11
N HIS A 52 25.49 -5.77 -5.85
CA HIS A 52 24.68 -6.46 -4.86
C HIS A 52 23.43 -5.63 -4.51
N ALA A 53 22.29 -6.30 -4.28
CA ALA A 53 21.00 -5.68 -3.97
C ALA A 53 21.03 -4.72 -2.76
N SER A 54 21.99 -4.93 -1.86
CA SER A 54 22.25 -4.04 -0.72
C SER A 54 22.52 -2.58 -1.11
N PHE A 55 22.89 -2.32 -2.37
CA PHE A 55 23.04 -0.95 -2.87
C PHE A 55 21.72 -0.16 -2.81
N PHE A 56 20.57 -0.81 -2.93
CA PHE A 56 19.27 -0.13 -2.90
C PHE A 56 18.32 -0.63 -1.80
N MET A 57 18.52 -1.81 -1.22
CA MET A 57 17.68 -2.32 -0.15
C MET A 57 18.47 -2.96 1.00
N ASP A 58 18.08 -2.68 2.24
CA ASP A 58 18.86 -3.12 3.41
C ASP A 58 18.68 -4.61 3.75
N ASP A 59 17.56 -5.21 3.32
CA ASP A 59 17.21 -6.60 3.61
C ASP A 59 16.79 -7.32 2.34
N VAL A 60 17.49 -8.42 2.05
CA VAL A 60 17.36 -9.27 0.87
C VAL A 60 16.81 -10.67 1.21
N SER A 61 16.44 -10.91 2.47
CA SER A 61 16.02 -12.22 2.96
C SER A 61 14.80 -12.78 2.22
N ASP A 62 13.85 -11.92 1.84
CA ASP A 62 12.69 -12.32 1.05
C ASP A 62 13.09 -12.87 -0.32
N PHE A 63 14.08 -12.26 -0.99
CA PHE A 63 14.60 -12.75 -2.28
C PHE A 63 15.33 -14.06 -2.15
N GLN A 64 16.14 -14.21 -1.09
CA GLN A 64 16.80 -15.47 -0.79
C GLN A 64 15.77 -16.59 -0.55
N ARG A 65 14.68 -16.27 0.14
CA ARG A 65 13.57 -17.19 0.37
C ARG A 65 12.85 -17.57 -0.92
N VAL A 66 12.57 -16.60 -1.79
CA VAL A 66 11.96 -16.85 -3.12
C VAL A 66 12.81 -17.83 -3.92
N LEU A 67 14.14 -17.66 -3.95
CA LEU A 67 15.04 -18.58 -4.65
C LEU A 67 15.17 -19.94 -3.96
N LYS A 68 15.24 -19.97 -2.64
CA LYS A 68 15.43 -21.21 -1.89
C LYS A 68 14.18 -22.09 -1.92
N ASP A 69 13.04 -21.49 -1.63
CA ASP A 69 11.77 -22.20 -1.45
C ASP A 69 10.98 -22.28 -2.77
N GLN A 70 11.41 -21.56 -3.81
CA GLN A 70 10.74 -21.47 -5.12
C GLN A 70 9.27 -21.03 -4.96
N VAL A 71 9.04 -20.02 -4.12
CA VAL A 71 7.72 -19.47 -3.80
C VAL A 71 7.57 -18.04 -4.27
N THR A 72 6.33 -17.65 -4.58
CA THR A 72 5.96 -16.25 -4.78
C THR A 72 5.64 -15.61 -3.43
N LEU A 73 6.19 -14.42 -3.19
CA LEU A 73 5.93 -13.61 -1.99
C LEU A 73 5.31 -12.27 -2.37
N HIS A 74 4.35 -11.84 -1.56
CA HIS A 74 3.73 -10.51 -1.64
C HIS A 74 4.07 -9.74 -0.37
N LYS A 75 4.54 -8.50 -0.50
CA LYS A 75 4.93 -7.70 0.66
C LYS A 75 4.77 -6.21 0.38
N GLU A 76 4.28 -5.48 1.36
CA GLU A 76 4.38 -4.02 1.40
C GLU A 76 5.58 -3.64 2.27
N LYS A 77 6.41 -2.72 1.79
CA LYS A 77 7.60 -2.27 2.50
C LYS A 77 7.78 -0.78 2.31
N TYR A 78 8.00 -0.08 3.41
CA TYR A 78 8.46 1.29 3.39
C TYR A 78 9.97 1.33 3.19
N PHE A 79 10.41 2.04 2.16
CA PHE A 79 11.82 2.24 1.83
C PHE A 79 12.28 3.58 2.38
N THR A 80 12.79 3.57 3.62
CA THR A 80 13.20 4.79 4.35
C THR A 80 14.18 5.66 3.56
N ARG A 81 15.11 5.05 2.80
CA ARG A 81 16.11 5.79 2.00
C ARG A 81 15.50 6.66 0.90
N TYR A 82 14.32 6.31 0.41
CA TYR A 82 13.68 6.96 -0.73
C TYR A 82 12.34 7.60 -0.35
N ASP A 83 11.92 7.46 0.92
CA ASP A 83 10.64 7.94 1.44
C ASP A 83 9.42 7.49 0.62
N VAL A 84 9.42 6.20 0.24
CA VAL A 84 8.34 5.60 -0.56
C VAL A 84 7.84 4.31 0.07
N THR A 85 6.54 4.07 -0.03
CA THR A 85 5.93 2.79 0.30
C THR A 85 5.69 1.99 -0.96
N MET A 86 6.28 0.79 -1.02
CA MET A 86 6.23 -0.07 -2.19
C MET A 86 5.44 -1.34 -1.88
N ARG A 87 4.52 -1.69 -2.78
CA ARG A 87 3.95 -3.04 -2.85
C ARG A 87 4.77 -3.87 -3.81
N MET A 88 5.29 -4.99 -3.33
CA MET A 88 6.22 -5.85 -4.05
C MET A 88 5.63 -7.24 -4.27
N ILE A 89 5.85 -7.78 -5.46
CA ILE A 89 5.61 -9.18 -5.80
C ILE A 89 6.94 -9.77 -6.23
N MET A 90 7.44 -10.74 -5.48
CA MET A 90 8.70 -11.42 -5.74
C MET A 90 8.42 -12.87 -6.11
N PHE A 91 9.00 -13.36 -7.20
CA PHE A 91 8.76 -14.71 -7.69
C PHE A 91 10.00 -15.30 -8.37
N PRO A 92 10.17 -16.63 -8.34
CA PRO A 92 11.31 -17.28 -8.96
C PRO A 92 11.09 -17.41 -10.47
N LEU A 93 12.16 -17.21 -11.24
CA LEU A 93 12.31 -17.66 -12.60
C LEU A 93 13.08 -18.99 -12.54
N VAL A 94 12.33 -20.08 -12.50
CA VAL A 94 12.83 -21.42 -12.12
C VAL A 94 13.91 -21.93 -13.09
N GLU A 95 13.71 -21.73 -14.40
CA GLU A 95 14.62 -22.24 -15.44
C GLU A 95 15.96 -21.50 -15.42
N GLU A 96 15.95 -20.21 -15.10
CA GLU A 96 17.12 -19.33 -15.06
C GLU A 96 17.79 -19.28 -13.68
N ASN A 97 17.16 -19.86 -12.66
CA ASN A 97 17.56 -19.73 -11.25
C ASN A 97 17.74 -18.27 -10.81
N LEU A 98 16.79 -17.42 -11.20
CA LEU A 98 16.75 -15.99 -10.86
C LEU A 98 15.52 -15.67 -10.03
N ALA A 99 15.55 -14.56 -9.29
CA ALA A 99 14.38 -14.00 -8.64
C ALA A 99 14.01 -12.68 -9.31
N ALA A 100 12.76 -12.59 -9.77
CA ALA A 100 12.19 -11.37 -10.29
C ALA A 100 11.37 -10.67 -9.20
N CYS A 101 11.34 -9.34 -9.25
CA CYS A 101 10.48 -8.53 -8.41
C CYS A 101 9.86 -7.39 -9.21
N ILE A 102 8.57 -7.21 -8.98
CA ILE A 102 7.77 -6.09 -9.46
C ILE A 102 7.41 -5.27 -8.24
N MET A 103 7.72 -3.97 -8.25
CA MET A 103 7.36 -3.04 -7.19
C MET A 103 6.48 -1.92 -7.76
N VAL A 104 5.44 -1.60 -6.99
CA VAL A 104 4.50 -0.52 -7.29
C VAL A 104 4.59 0.50 -6.16
N ASP A 105 4.82 1.75 -6.51
CA ASP A 105 4.76 2.85 -5.55
C ASP A 105 3.29 3.10 -5.15
N ILE A 106 2.98 2.80 -3.89
CA ILE A 106 1.66 3.01 -3.29
C ILE A 106 1.65 4.17 -2.30
N THR A 107 2.72 4.98 -2.27
CA THR A 107 2.83 6.15 -1.39
C THR A 107 1.63 7.11 -1.54
N PRO A 108 1.18 7.45 -2.77
CA PRO A 108 0.02 8.32 -2.93
C PRO A 108 -1.26 7.72 -2.34
N ASP A 109 -1.47 6.42 -2.50
CA ASP A 109 -2.63 5.71 -1.96
C ASP A 109 -2.62 5.70 -0.43
N VAL A 110 -1.44 5.44 0.17
CA VAL A 110 -1.24 5.44 1.62
C VAL A 110 -1.55 6.82 2.20
N VAL A 111 -1.00 7.90 1.60
CA VAL A 111 -1.23 9.27 2.06
C VAL A 111 -2.72 9.65 1.97
N GLN A 112 -3.36 9.39 0.83
CA GLN A 112 -4.79 9.67 0.66
C GLN A 112 -5.64 8.89 1.66
N HIS A 113 -5.31 7.62 1.90
CA HIS A 113 -6.03 6.80 2.86
C HIS A 113 -5.90 7.35 4.29
N GLU A 114 -4.71 7.80 4.68
CA GLU A 114 -4.48 8.42 5.98
C GLU A 114 -5.23 9.75 6.14
N GLU A 115 -5.22 10.61 5.12
CA GLU A 115 -5.97 11.88 5.12
C GLU A 115 -7.46 11.63 5.29
N MET A 116 -8.02 10.71 4.50
CA MET A 116 -9.43 10.32 4.61
C MET A 116 -9.76 9.74 5.98
N ARG A 117 -8.85 8.96 6.56
CA ARG A 117 -9.01 8.43 7.92
C ARG A 117 -9.07 9.55 8.96
N ARG A 118 -8.21 10.56 8.86
CA ARG A 118 -8.21 11.73 9.75
C ARG A 118 -9.51 12.53 9.62
N LEU A 119 -9.94 12.84 8.40
CA LEU A 119 -11.20 13.55 8.15
C LEU A 119 -12.41 12.81 8.76
N LYS A 120 -12.48 11.48 8.62
CA LYS A 120 -13.53 10.68 9.25
C LYS A 120 -13.50 10.78 10.78
N GLN A 121 -12.32 10.77 11.39
CA GLN A 121 -12.18 10.93 12.85
C GLN A 121 -12.65 12.30 13.33
N ASP A 122 -12.26 13.37 12.62
CA ASP A 122 -12.67 14.73 12.95
C ASP A 122 -14.19 14.90 12.83
N LEU A 123 -14.81 14.30 11.81
CA LEU A 123 -16.26 14.28 11.64
C LEU A 123 -16.95 13.57 12.81
N ILE A 124 -16.45 12.42 13.26
CA ILE A 124 -17.01 11.69 14.42
C ILE A 124 -16.96 12.54 15.68
N ILE A 125 -15.82 13.20 15.94
CA ILE A 125 -15.65 14.10 17.09
C ILE A 125 -16.65 15.25 17.03
N ASN A 126 -16.80 15.87 15.85
CA ASN A 126 -17.73 16.98 15.66
C ASN A 126 -19.20 16.56 15.84
N VAL A 127 -19.59 15.39 15.32
CA VAL A 127 -20.94 14.84 15.50
C VAL A 127 -21.22 14.58 16.98
N ASN A 128 -20.28 13.99 17.72
CA ASN A 128 -20.43 13.76 19.16
C ASN A 128 -20.62 15.09 19.91
N ASN A 129 -19.83 16.11 19.60
CA ASN A 129 -19.98 17.44 20.20
C ASN A 129 -21.36 18.06 19.93
N VAL A 130 -21.93 17.85 18.74
CA VAL A 130 -23.27 18.32 18.41
C VAL A 130 -24.33 17.54 19.20
N ILE A 131 -24.19 16.22 19.30
CA ILE A 131 -25.10 15.37 20.11
C ILE A 131 -25.08 15.82 21.57
N ASP A 132 -23.91 16.06 22.15
CA ASP A 132 -23.78 16.50 23.53
C ASP A 132 -24.48 17.85 23.77
N LYS A 133 -24.31 18.81 22.85
CA LYS A 133 -25.03 20.08 22.89
C LYS A 133 -26.55 19.89 22.80
N GLN A 134 -27.02 19.04 21.90
CA GLN A 134 -28.46 18.76 21.77
C GLN A 134 -29.02 18.04 22.99
N MET A 135 -28.26 17.16 23.64
CA MET A 135 -28.64 16.51 24.91
C MET A 135 -28.73 17.50 26.06
N GLN A 136 -27.79 18.45 26.16
CA GLN A 136 -27.87 19.53 27.15
C GLN A 136 -29.13 20.38 26.94
N ILE A 137 -29.40 20.81 25.71
CA ILE A 137 -30.61 21.58 25.37
C ILE A 137 -31.87 20.77 25.70
N ALA A 138 -31.91 19.49 25.34
CA ALA A 138 -33.04 18.62 25.65
C ALA A 138 -33.25 18.48 27.17
N GLN A 139 -32.17 18.44 27.96
CA GLN A 139 -32.24 18.37 29.42
C GLN A 139 -32.71 19.69 30.05
N GLU A 140 -32.33 20.83 29.48
CA GLU A 140 -32.86 22.15 29.86
C GLU A 140 -34.36 22.26 29.53
N ILE A 141 -34.76 21.84 28.33
CA ILE A 141 -36.17 21.79 27.91
C ILE A 141 -36.97 20.84 28.80
N ALA A 142 -36.45 19.64 29.10
CA ALA A 142 -37.06 18.68 30.01
C ALA A 142 -37.17 19.23 31.44
N SER A 143 -36.16 19.96 31.93
CA SER A 143 -36.24 20.64 33.23
C SER A 143 -37.29 21.75 33.24
N LEU A 144 -37.56 22.39 32.10
CA LEU A 144 -38.58 23.43 31.95
C LEU A 144 -40.00 22.84 31.76
N LEU A 145 -40.12 21.66 31.15
CA LEU A 145 -41.40 21.01 30.80
C LEU A 145 -41.83 19.89 31.75
N GLY A 146 -40.92 19.29 32.51
CA GLY A 146 -41.19 18.23 33.48
C GLY A 146 -41.22 16.77 32.97
N GLU A 147 -40.71 16.46 31.76
CA GLU A 147 -40.78 15.11 31.13
C GLU A 147 -39.40 14.50 30.76
N THR A 148 -39.30 13.19 30.44
CA THR A 148 -38.02 12.42 30.37
C THR A 148 -37.52 12.04 28.95
N THR A 149 -36.19 12.00 28.75
CA THR A 149 -35.45 11.90 27.47
C THR A 149 -34.96 10.48 27.08
N ALA A 150 -35.49 9.41 27.69
CA ALA A 150 -34.99 8.05 27.50
C ALA A 150 -35.10 7.52 26.06
N ASP A 151 -36.18 7.85 25.35
CA ASP A 151 -36.47 7.30 24.02
C ASP A 151 -35.58 7.87 22.91
N ALA A 152 -35.15 9.12 23.04
CA ALA A 152 -34.22 9.76 22.11
C ALA A 152 -32.83 9.10 22.16
N LYS A 153 -32.37 8.73 23.36
CA LYS A 153 -31.07 8.07 23.56
C LYS A 153 -31.01 6.69 22.89
N VAL A 154 -32.10 5.92 22.95
CA VAL A 154 -32.18 4.60 22.30
C VAL A 154 -32.09 4.72 20.78
N SER A 155 -32.73 5.73 20.21
CA SER A 155 -32.75 5.93 18.75
C SER A 155 -31.37 6.35 18.21
N LEU A 156 -30.67 7.25 18.92
CA LEU A 156 -29.32 7.66 18.54
C LEU A 156 -28.29 6.51 18.67
N VAL A 157 -28.44 5.65 19.69
CA VAL A 157 -27.58 4.46 19.84
C VAL A 157 -27.79 3.46 18.70
N LYS A 158 -29.02 3.29 18.21
CA LYS A 158 -29.31 2.41 17.06
C LYS A 158 -28.66 2.91 15.77
N ILE A 159 -28.72 4.22 15.51
CA ILE A 159 -28.08 4.84 14.35
C ILE A 159 -26.56 4.64 14.40
N ARG A 160 -25.94 4.85 15.56
CA ARG A 160 -24.50 4.59 15.77
C ARG A 160 -24.10 3.15 15.42
N ASN A 161 -24.89 2.17 15.86
CA ASN A 161 -24.56 0.77 15.63
C ASN A 161 -24.67 0.39 14.14
N ALA A 162 -25.67 0.91 13.42
CA ALA A 162 -25.80 0.69 11.98
C ALA A 162 -24.59 1.24 11.20
N LEU A 163 -24.10 2.42 11.58
CA LEU A 163 -22.89 3.00 10.98
C LEU A 163 -21.61 2.19 11.28
N ASN A 164 -21.58 1.42 12.37
CA ASN A 164 -20.44 0.59 12.73
C ASN A 164 -20.41 -0.76 11.99
N GLU A 165 -21.57 -1.30 11.58
CA GLU A 165 -21.66 -2.61 10.91
C GLU A 165 -21.23 -2.56 9.44
N GLU A 166 -21.34 -1.42 8.77
CA GLU A 166 -20.86 -1.21 7.39
C GLU A 166 -19.33 -1.05 7.27
N ILE A 167 -18.59 -1.13 8.39
CA ILE A 167 -17.14 -0.88 8.46
C ILE A 167 -16.31 -2.20 8.40
N LYS A 168 -16.96 -3.37 8.32
CA LYS A 168 -16.26 -4.67 8.18
C LYS A 168 -15.93 -5.05 6.74
#